data_AF-A0AAW4Z972-F1
#
_entry.id   AF-A0AAW4Z972-F1
#
_cell.length_a   1.000
_cell.length_b   1.000
_cell.length_c   1.000
_cell.angle_alpha   90.00
_cell.angle_beta   90.00
_cell.angle_gamma   90.00
#
_symmetry.space_group_name_H-M   'P 1'
#
loop_
_entity.id
_entity.type
_entity.pdbx_description
1 polymer ?
#
loop_
_entity_poly.entity_id
_entity_poly.type
_entity_poly.pdbx_seq_one_letter_code
_entity_poly.pdbx_strand_id
1 'polypeptide(L)'
;MKAITIKQPWASLIVHGLKNIENRTWACPEKYIGHRVLIHASGKPVEMRNPNSVFTKTQWGSLPVEFQRKIICAEDIVNSAIIGSVEIIGCSINHPSKWAEKTDASKGYYENPIYNWILANPILFPEPIPAKGKLSFWEYDKIQEPVSDGDHNVCMCRICVDEKVQVMSMGKYFVCKYCGGRWYK
;
A
#
# COMPACT_ATOMS: atom_id res chain seq x y z
N MET A 1 -5.35 12.65 2.19
CA MET A 1 -5.61 11.21 2.42
C MET A 1 -4.75 10.76 3.58
N LYS A 2 -5.15 9.71 4.30
CA LYS A 2 -4.27 9.07 5.28
C LYS A 2 -3.19 8.24 4.58
N ALA A 3 -2.02 8.18 5.19
CA ALA A 3 -0.92 7.34 4.79
C ALA A 3 -0.55 6.37 5.92
N ILE A 4 -0.04 5.21 5.56
CA ILE A 4 0.56 4.23 6.47
C ILE A 4 1.97 3.88 6.00
N THR A 5 2.91 3.88 6.93
CA THR A 5 4.30 3.50 6.65
C THR A 5 4.47 1.98 6.78
N ILE A 6 5.02 1.38 5.73
CA ILE A 6 5.25 -0.06 5.57
C ILE A 6 6.69 -0.29 5.15
N LYS A 7 7.36 -1.29 5.73
CA LYS A 7 8.75 -1.61 5.37
C LYS A 7 8.82 -2.33 4.01
N GLN A 8 9.91 -2.12 3.28
CA GLN A 8 10.21 -2.98 2.14
C GLN A 8 10.60 -4.40 2.60
N PRO A 9 10.27 -5.44 1.81
CA PRO A 9 9.66 -5.41 0.48
C PRO A 9 8.11 -5.33 0.47
N TRP A 10 7.47 -5.29 1.63
CA TRP A 10 6.01 -5.37 1.74
C TRP A 10 5.27 -4.20 1.10
N ALA A 11 5.81 -2.98 1.22
CA ALA A 11 5.23 -1.80 0.60
C ALA A 11 5.11 -1.98 -0.93
N SER A 12 6.20 -2.40 -1.60
CA SER A 12 6.18 -2.67 -3.03
C SER A 12 5.22 -3.79 -3.39
N LEU A 13 5.19 -4.90 -2.64
CA LEU A 13 4.28 -6.01 -2.91
C LEU A 13 2.81 -5.60 -2.83
N ILE A 14 2.45 -4.70 -1.93
CA ILE A 14 1.08 -4.20 -1.78
C ILE A 14 0.69 -3.36 -3.00
N VAL A 15 1.50 -2.38 -3.38
CA VAL A 15 1.14 -1.46 -4.49
C VAL A 15 1.20 -2.12 -5.86
N HIS A 16 1.93 -3.23 -6.01
CA HIS A 16 1.90 -4.08 -7.20
C HIS A 16 0.77 -5.12 -7.17
N GLY A 17 -0.05 -5.18 -6.12
CA GLY A 17 -1.16 -6.13 -5.98
C GLY A 17 -0.75 -7.58 -5.73
N LEU A 18 0.50 -7.82 -5.37
CA LEU A 18 1.03 -9.15 -5.07
C LEU A 18 0.71 -9.60 -3.65
N LYS A 19 0.64 -8.64 -2.70
CA LYS A 19 0.28 -8.86 -1.28
C LYS A 19 -1.03 -8.14 -0.94
N ASN A 20 -2.06 -8.92 -0.58
CA ASN A 20 -3.41 -8.43 -0.28
C ASN A 20 -3.73 -8.30 1.22
N ILE A 21 -2.73 -8.48 2.09
CA ILE A 21 -2.90 -8.39 3.55
C ILE A 21 -1.79 -7.52 4.12
N GLU A 22 -2.14 -6.58 4.99
CA GLU A 22 -1.22 -5.94 5.92
C GLU A 22 -1.40 -6.54 7.32
N ASN A 23 -0.31 -6.99 7.94
CA ASN A 23 -0.33 -7.60 9.27
C ASN A 23 0.02 -6.57 10.34
N ARG A 24 -0.81 -6.45 11.38
CA ARG A 24 -0.60 -5.51 12.50
C ARG A 24 -0.99 -6.16 13.81
N THR A 25 -0.37 -5.70 14.90
CA THR A 25 -0.71 -6.09 16.28
C THR A 25 -1.94 -5.34 16.83
N TRP A 26 -2.63 -4.59 15.98
CA TRP A 26 -3.81 -3.80 16.33
C TRP A 26 -4.83 -3.82 15.19
N ALA A 27 -6.11 -3.78 15.57
CA ALA A 27 -7.23 -3.81 14.62
C ALA A 27 -7.21 -2.57 13.72
N CYS A 28 -7.66 -2.74 12.47
CA CYS A 28 -7.87 -1.57 11.62
C CYS A 28 -9.02 -0.73 12.20
N PRO A 29 -8.84 0.57 12.43
CA PRO A 29 -9.92 1.45 12.87
C PRO A 29 -11.02 1.47 11.82
N GLU A 30 -12.28 1.27 12.24
CA GLU A 30 -13.44 1.13 11.34
C GLU A 30 -13.56 2.28 10.33
N LYS A 31 -13.22 3.51 10.74
CA LYS A 31 -13.22 4.70 9.87
C LYS A 31 -12.27 4.65 8.66
N TYR A 32 -11.40 3.66 8.57
CA TYR A 32 -10.51 3.44 7.41
C TYR A 32 -10.95 2.26 6.55
N ILE A 33 -11.90 1.45 7.02
CA ILE A 33 -12.48 0.37 6.22
C ILE A 33 -13.43 1.00 5.18
N GLY A 34 -13.31 0.57 3.92
CA GLY A 34 -13.97 1.17 2.76
C GLY A 34 -13.24 2.39 2.19
N HIS A 35 -12.12 2.82 2.79
CA HIS A 35 -11.38 4.01 2.37
C HIS A 35 -10.02 3.69 1.76
N ARG A 36 -9.53 4.64 0.96
CA ARG A 36 -8.22 4.57 0.31
C ARG A 36 -7.17 5.21 1.19
N VAL A 37 -6.05 4.50 1.35
CA VAL A 37 -4.89 4.97 2.10
C VAL A 37 -3.64 4.93 1.23
N LEU A 38 -2.73 5.86 1.48
CA LEU A 38 -1.44 5.94 0.82
C LEU A 38 -0.46 4.96 1.46
N ILE A 39 0.33 4.29 0.62
CA ILE A 39 1.38 3.38 1.05
C ILE A 39 2.71 4.11 0.98
N HIS A 40 3.29 4.35 2.16
CA HIS A 40 4.63 4.91 2.30
C HIS A 40 5.65 3.80 2.53
N ALA A 41 6.68 3.74 1.69
CA ALA A 41 7.83 2.87 1.88
C ALA A 41 8.75 3.46 2.97
N SER A 42 8.93 2.71 4.05
CA SER A 42 9.77 3.11 5.18
C SER A 42 11.20 3.43 4.74
N GLY A 43 11.85 4.36 5.43
CA GLY A 43 13.29 4.61 5.27
C GLY A 43 14.17 3.45 5.73
N LYS A 44 13.64 2.55 6.58
CA LYS A 44 14.34 1.35 7.04
C LYS A 44 13.63 0.09 6.52
N PRO A 45 14.20 -0.64 5.56
CA PRO A 45 13.62 -1.90 5.07
C PRO A 45 13.69 -3.00 6.15
N VAL A 46 13.01 -4.12 5.90
CA VAL A 46 13.22 -5.36 6.66
C VAL A 46 14.66 -5.84 6.42
N GLU A 47 15.33 -6.31 7.47
CA GLU A 47 16.62 -6.99 7.32
C GLU A 47 16.38 -8.35 6.67
N MET A 48 16.82 -8.50 5.42
CA MET A 48 16.64 -9.72 4.64
C MET A 48 18.01 -10.29 4.28
N ARG A 49 18.41 -11.37 4.94
CA ARG A 49 19.68 -12.06 4.64
C ARG A 49 19.55 -12.95 3.41
N ASN A 50 18.39 -13.57 3.24
CA ASN A 50 17.98 -14.31 2.06
C ASN A 50 16.44 -14.35 2.02
N PRO A 51 15.82 -14.71 0.88
CA PRO A 51 14.36 -14.71 0.77
C PRO A 51 13.64 -15.55 1.85
N ASN A 52 14.22 -16.68 2.27
CA ASN A 52 13.59 -17.54 3.27
C ASN A 52 13.60 -16.94 4.69
N SER A 53 14.37 -15.86 4.94
CA SER A 53 14.35 -15.16 6.24
C SER A 53 13.16 -14.21 6.39
N VAL A 54 12.44 -13.94 5.29
CA VAL A 54 11.33 -12.96 5.25
C VAL A 54 10.06 -13.59 4.69
N PHE A 55 10.20 -14.50 3.72
CA PHE A 55 9.08 -15.16 3.05
C PHE A 55 8.98 -16.63 3.43
N THR A 56 7.76 -17.14 3.52
CA THR A 56 7.53 -18.59 3.46
C THR A 56 7.77 -19.09 2.03
N LYS A 57 8.03 -20.41 1.86
CA LYS A 57 8.17 -21.03 0.53
C LYS A 57 6.96 -20.74 -0.37
N THR A 58 5.75 -20.83 0.19
CA THR A 58 4.50 -20.56 -0.54
C THR A 58 4.37 -19.10 -0.97
N GLN A 59 4.76 -18.16 -0.12
CA GLN A 59 4.77 -16.75 -0.48
C GLN A 59 5.77 -16.48 -1.60
N TRP A 60 7.02 -16.91 -1.41
CA TRP A 60 8.12 -16.70 -2.35
C TRP A 60 7.82 -17.29 -3.73
N GLY A 61 7.44 -18.58 -3.77
CA GLY A 61 7.13 -19.28 -5.02
C GLY A 61 5.93 -18.74 -5.77
N SER A 62 5.13 -17.88 -5.14
CA SER A 62 3.97 -17.24 -5.80
C SER A 62 4.28 -15.87 -6.41
N LEU A 63 5.48 -15.34 -6.19
CA LEU A 63 5.91 -14.08 -6.81
C LEU A 63 6.40 -14.35 -8.24
N PRO A 64 6.10 -13.46 -9.21
CA PRO A 64 6.70 -13.54 -10.54
C PRO A 64 8.22 -13.53 -10.47
N VAL A 65 8.89 -14.28 -11.35
CA VAL A 65 10.37 -14.41 -11.35
C VAL A 65 11.06 -13.05 -11.47
N GLU A 66 10.56 -12.15 -12.31
CA GLU A 66 11.04 -10.77 -12.41
C GLU A 66 10.98 -10.03 -11.07
N PHE A 67 9.90 -10.23 -10.30
CA PHE A 67 9.74 -9.58 -9.00
C PHE A 67 10.66 -10.21 -7.93
N GLN A 68 10.86 -11.54 -7.99
CA GLN A 68 11.85 -12.22 -7.17
C GLN A 68 13.26 -11.66 -7.43
N ARG A 69 13.64 -11.45 -8.70
CA ARG A 69 14.91 -10.83 -9.08
C ARG A 69 15.03 -9.43 -8.49
N LYS A 70 14.01 -8.59 -8.63
CA LYS A 70 14.02 -7.23 -8.06
C LYS A 70 14.26 -7.24 -6.55
N ILE A 71 13.63 -8.15 -5.82
CA ILE A 71 13.83 -8.30 -4.37
C ILE A 71 15.27 -8.74 -4.05
N ILE A 72 15.81 -9.75 -4.75
CA ILE A 72 17.17 -10.28 -4.49
C ILE A 72 18.23 -9.23 -4.83
N CYS A 73 18.11 -8.58 -5.97
CA CYS A 73 19.09 -7.62 -6.49
C CYS A 73 18.92 -6.22 -5.91
N ALA A 74 17.91 -5.99 -5.07
CA ALA A 74 17.54 -4.66 -4.58
C ALA A 74 17.31 -3.63 -5.70
N GLU A 75 16.82 -4.10 -6.86
CA GLU A 75 16.56 -3.29 -8.04
C GLU A 75 15.33 -2.40 -7.80
N ASP A 76 15.42 -1.12 -8.18
CA ASP A 76 14.33 -0.14 -8.06
C ASP A 76 13.76 0.03 -6.63
N ILE A 77 14.55 -0.27 -5.58
CA ILE A 77 14.07 -0.07 -4.21
C ILE A 77 13.90 1.41 -3.93
N VAL A 78 12.64 1.81 -3.75
CA VAL A 78 12.28 3.12 -3.23
C VAL A 78 12.03 3.03 -1.73
N ASN A 79 12.69 3.90 -0.97
CA ASN A 79 12.50 4.10 0.46
C ASN A 79 12.21 5.58 0.75
N SER A 80 11.63 5.87 1.92
CA SER A 80 11.30 7.24 2.35
C SER A 80 10.39 8.01 1.39
N ALA A 81 9.46 7.31 0.74
CA ALA A 81 8.53 7.91 -0.21
C ALA A 81 7.16 7.21 -0.21
N ILE A 82 6.12 7.93 -0.61
CA ILE A 82 4.81 7.38 -0.92
C ILE A 82 4.89 6.80 -2.34
N ILE A 83 4.63 5.50 -2.47
CA ILE A 83 4.85 4.76 -3.73
C ILE A 83 3.54 4.29 -4.37
N GLY A 84 2.42 4.48 -3.70
CA GLY A 84 1.13 4.05 -4.19
C GLY A 84 0.01 4.25 -3.17
N SER A 85 -1.13 3.66 -3.46
CA SER A 85 -2.28 3.62 -2.56
C SER A 85 -3.02 2.30 -2.65
N VAL A 86 -3.85 2.01 -1.66
CA VAL A 86 -4.69 0.81 -1.61
C VAL A 86 -5.98 1.11 -0.85
N GLU A 87 -7.06 0.40 -1.15
CA GLU A 87 -8.26 0.40 -0.31
C GLU A 87 -8.16 -0.64 0.78
N ILE A 88 -8.54 -0.28 2.00
CA ILE A 88 -8.72 -1.24 3.08
C ILE A 88 -10.19 -1.67 3.06
N ILE A 89 -10.47 -2.91 2.73
CA ILE A 89 -11.86 -3.41 2.56
C ILE A 89 -12.35 -4.26 3.74
N GLY A 90 -11.49 -4.53 4.71
CA GLY A 90 -11.87 -5.26 5.91
C GLY A 90 -10.72 -5.50 6.87
N CYS A 91 -11.04 -6.09 8.02
CA CYS A 91 -10.06 -6.48 9.03
C CYS A 91 -10.53 -7.78 9.68
N SER A 92 -9.64 -8.75 9.79
CA SER A 92 -9.95 -10.05 10.39
C SER A 92 -8.73 -10.57 11.16
N ILE A 93 -8.90 -11.67 11.89
CA ILE A 93 -7.80 -12.41 12.52
C ILE A 93 -7.73 -13.77 11.83
N ASN A 94 -6.52 -14.27 11.61
CA ASN A 94 -6.26 -15.58 10.97
C ASN A 94 -6.83 -15.71 9.55
N HIS A 95 -6.88 -14.62 8.77
CA HIS A 95 -7.37 -14.60 7.40
C HIS A 95 -6.72 -15.69 6.52
N PRO A 96 -7.45 -16.39 5.62
CA PRO A 96 -6.92 -17.56 4.89
C PRO A 96 -5.82 -17.26 3.85
N SER A 97 -5.62 -15.98 3.50
CA SER A 97 -4.55 -15.58 2.56
C SER A 97 -3.18 -16.08 3.03
N LYS A 98 -2.36 -16.56 2.08
CA LYS A 98 -0.93 -16.88 2.31
C LYS A 98 -0.11 -15.72 2.86
N TRP A 99 -0.60 -14.48 2.71
CA TRP A 99 0.06 -13.27 3.19
C TRP A 99 -0.30 -12.90 4.63
N ALA A 100 -1.29 -13.59 5.22
CA ALA A 100 -1.73 -13.37 6.58
C ALA A 100 -0.84 -14.13 7.56
N GLU A 101 -0.27 -13.39 8.49
CA GLU A 101 0.33 -13.98 9.68
C GLU A 101 -0.78 -14.46 10.62
N LYS A 102 -0.54 -15.61 11.26
CA LYS A 102 -1.49 -16.25 12.17
C LYS A 102 -1.16 -15.90 13.60
N THR A 103 -2.19 -15.66 14.39
CA THR A 103 -2.05 -15.55 15.84
C THR A 103 -1.66 -16.92 16.38
N ASP A 104 -0.59 -16.99 17.17
CA ASP A 104 -0.13 -18.23 17.77
C ASP A 104 -0.92 -18.52 19.04
N ALA A 105 -1.97 -19.34 18.90
CA ALA A 105 -2.82 -19.72 20.02
C ALA A 105 -2.07 -20.49 21.13
N SER A 106 -0.90 -21.07 20.83
CA SER A 106 -0.13 -21.84 21.81
C SER A 106 0.57 -20.97 22.86
N LYS A 107 0.76 -19.68 22.58
CA LYS A 107 1.43 -18.73 23.49
C LYS A 107 0.49 -18.12 24.53
N GLY A 108 -0.79 -18.48 24.52
CA GLY A 108 -1.75 -18.14 25.57
C GLY A 108 -2.14 -16.66 25.63
N TYR A 109 -2.69 -16.26 26.78
CA TYR A 109 -3.35 -14.95 27.00
C TYR A 109 -2.45 -13.71 26.80
N TYR A 110 -1.13 -13.86 26.80
CA TYR A 110 -0.18 -12.74 26.79
C TYR A 110 0.22 -12.27 25.38
N GLU A 111 -0.16 -12.98 24.31
CA GLU A 111 0.15 -12.54 22.95
C GLU A 111 -1.02 -11.78 22.34
N ASN A 112 -0.76 -10.57 21.86
CA ASN A 112 -1.76 -9.79 21.13
C ASN A 112 -2.09 -10.50 19.80
N PRO A 113 -3.38 -10.57 19.42
CA PRO A 113 -3.74 -11.15 18.14
C PRO A 113 -3.12 -10.36 16.98
N ILE A 114 -2.76 -11.09 15.92
CA ILE A 114 -2.33 -10.50 14.66
C ILE A 114 -3.56 -10.23 13.81
N TYR A 115 -3.84 -8.94 13.62
CA TYR A 115 -4.89 -8.45 12.75
C TYR A 115 -4.38 -8.39 11.32
N ASN A 116 -5.19 -8.95 10.42
CA ASN A 116 -4.96 -9.01 8.99
C ASN A 116 -5.89 -7.99 8.33
N TRP A 117 -5.35 -6.84 7.92
CA TRP A 117 -6.09 -5.83 7.18
C TRP A 117 -6.17 -6.25 5.72
N ILE A 118 -7.38 -6.30 5.18
CA ILE A 118 -7.66 -6.80 3.83
C ILE A 118 -7.55 -5.65 2.85
N LEU A 119 -6.68 -5.81 1.85
CA LEU A 119 -6.31 -4.75 0.92
C LEU A 119 -6.83 -5.07 -0.49
N ALA A 120 -7.37 -4.06 -1.17
CA ALA A 120 -7.89 -4.18 -2.54
C ALA A 120 -7.57 -2.94 -3.38
N ASN A 121 -7.76 -3.07 -4.70
CA ASN A 121 -7.63 -1.97 -5.67
C ASN A 121 -6.31 -1.18 -5.51
N PRO A 122 -5.14 -1.84 -5.57
CA PRO A 122 -3.86 -1.16 -5.45
C PRO A 122 -3.63 -0.22 -6.63
N ILE A 123 -3.04 0.94 -6.36
CA ILE A 123 -2.57 1.88 -7.37
C ILE A 123 -1.07 2.07 -7.14
N LEU A 124 -0.26 1.63 -8.09
CA LEU A 124 1.16 1.98 -8.16
C LEU A 124 1.30 3.40 -8.71
N PHE A 125 2.05 4.25 -8.02
CA PHE A 125 2.28 5.61 -8.51
C PHE A 125 3.33 5.61 -9.62
N PRO A 126 3.15 6.45 -10.66
CA PRO A 126 4.11 6.55 -11.76
C PRO A 126 5.47 7.09 -11.28
N GLU A 127 5.45 8.00 -10.30
CA GLU A 127 6.64 8.49 -9.62
C GLU A 127 6.42 8.43 -8.10
N PRO A 128 7.43 8.01 -7.33
CA PRO A 128 7.37 8.04 -5.89
C PRO A 128 7.38 9.48 -5.37
N ILE A 129 6.64 9.75 -4.30
CA ILE A 129 6.57 11.08 -3.71
C ILE A 129 7.37 11.12 -2.42
N PRO A 130 8.52 11.84 -2.37
CA PRO A 130 9.34 11.93 -1.16
C PRO A 130 8.54 12.45 0.03
N ALA A 131 8.60 11.71 1.14
CA ALA A 131 7.92 12.08 2.38
C ALA A 131 8.58 11.41 3.59
N LYS A 132 8.61 12.12 4.72
CA LYS A 132 9.04 11.53 5.99
C LYS A 132 7.93 10.66 6.56
N GLY A 133 8.19 9.37 6.72
CA GLY A 133 7.25 8.43 7.34
C GLY A 133 6.98 8.74 8.81
N LYS A 134 5.82 8.30 9.30
CA LYS A 134 5.37 8.49 10.69
C LYS A 134 4.74 7.22 11.23
N LEU A 135 4.66 7.10 12.56
CA LEU A 135 3.94 6.01 13.22
C LEU A 135 2.43 6.16 13.03
N SER A 136 1.72 5.03 13.09
CA SER A 136 0.28 4.94 12.89
C SER A 136 -0.17 5.55 11.55
N PHE A 137 -1.48 5.75 11.37
CA PHE A 137 -1.98 6.53 10.24
C PHE A 137 -1.59 8.01 10.39
N TRP A 138 -1.12 8.62 9.33
CA TRP A 138 -0.74 10.04 9.32
C TRP A 138 -1.31 10.78 8.12
N GLU A 139 -1.48 12.09 8.26
CA GLU A 139 -2.04 12.93 7.20
C GLU A 139 -1.01 13.26 6.12
N TYR A 140 -1.44 13.11 4.87
CA TYR A 140 -0.76 13.64 3.70
C TYR A 140 -1.76 14.44 2.85
N ASP A 141 -1.54 15.75 2.76
CA ASP A 141 -2.50 16.74 2.26
C ASP A 141 -2.39 17.01 0.75
N LYS A 142 -1.25 16.65 0.13
CA LYS A 142 -1.03 16.83 -1.31
C LYS A 142 -1.79 15.83 -2.19
N ILE A 143 -2.18 14.68 -1.64
CA ILE A 143 -3.08 13.73 -2.31
C ILE A 143 -4.37 13.63 -1.50
N GLN A 144 -5.50 13.84 -2.16
CA GLN A 144 -6.82 13.90 -1.53
C GLN A 144 -7.76 12.89 -2.16
N GLU A 145 -8.71 12.38 -1.38
CA GLU A 145 -9.80 11.57 -1.92
C GLU A 145 -10.54 12.40 -2.98
N PRO A 146 -10.87 11.81 -4.14
CA PRO A 146 -11.68 12.48 -5.12
C PRO A 146 -13.01 12.97 -4.52
N VAL A 147 -13.44 14.16 -4.90
CA VAL A 147 -14.68 14.77 -4.39
C VAL A 147 -15.76 14.68 -5.47
N SER A 148 -16.95 14.21 -5.11
CA SER A 148 -18.08 14.14 -6.04
C SER A 148 -18.55 15.54 -6.47
N ASP A 149 -18.72 15.75 -7.77
CA ASP A 149 -19.37 16.93 -8.36
C ASP A 149 -20.87 16.69 -8.69
N GLY A 150 -21.40 15.53 -8.30
CA GLY A 150 -22.75 15.06 -8.62
C GLY A 150 -22.76 13.98 -9.70
N ASP A 151 -21.89 14.09 -10.70
CA ASP A 151 -21.80 13.14 -11.82
C ASP A 151 -20.54 12.28 -11.75
N HIS A 152 -19.44 12.83 -11.24
CA HIS A 152 -18.13 12.23 -11.21
C HIS A 152 -17.37 12.56 -9.93
N ASN A 153 -16.40 11.71 -9.61
CA ASN A 153 -15.43 11.95 -8.54
C ASN A 153 -14.21 12.68 -9.09
N VAL A 154 -13.98 13.93 -8.65
CA VAL A 154 -12.98 14.86 -9.19
C VAL A 154 -11.70 14.89 -8.37
N CYS A 155 -10.56 14.94 -9.04
CA CYS A 155 -9.24 15.04 -8.43
C CYS A 155 -9.03 16.40 -7.71
N MET A 156 -8.71 16.35 -6.42
CA MET A 156 -8.36 17.52 -5.61
C MET A 156 -6.87 17.59 -5.24
N CYS A 157 -6.04 16.78 -5.90
CA CYS A 157 -4.62 16.67 -5.59
C CYS A 157 -3.85 17.97 -5.91
N ARG A 158 -2.82 18.23 -5.10
CA ARG A 158 -1.90 19.37 -5.18
C ARG A 158 -0.45 18.85 -5.12
N ILE A 159 -0.13 17.97 -6.05
CA ILE A 159 1.19 17.32 -6.15
C ILE A 159 2.07 18.18 -7.06
N CYS A 160 3.35 18.31 -6.73
CA CYS A 160 4.33 19.00 -7.56
C CYS A 160 5.03 17.97 -8.46
N VAL A 161 4.31 17.49 -9.48
CA VAL A 161 4.82 16.57 -10.52
C VAL A 161 4.41 17.12 -11.90
N ASP A 162 5.10 16.70 -12.95
CA ASP A 162 4.71 17.04 -14.32
C ASP A 162 3.27 16.51 -14.59
N GLU A 163 2.42 17.35 -15.17
CA GLU A 163 1.03 16.98 -15.46
C GLU A 163 0.94 15.72 -16.33
N LYS A 164 1.86 15.55 -17.29
CA LYS A 164 1.93 14.36 -18.17
C LYS A 164 2.16 13.07 -17.36
N VAL A 165 2.88 13.18 -16.24
CA VAL A 165 3.06 12.08 -15.29
C VAL A 165 1.78 11.89 -14.48
N GLN A 166 1.15 12.98 -14.05
CA GLN A 166 -0.03 12.97 -13.19
C GLN A 166 -1.30 12.44 -13.83
N VAL A 167 -1.49 12.63 -15.14
CA VAL A 167 -2.75 12.34 -15.81
C VAL A 167 -2.63 11.19 -16.81
N MET A 168 -3.70 10.43 -16.96
CA MET A 168 -3.88 9.47 -18.05
C MET A 168 -5.17 9.77 -18.80
N SER A 169 -5.11 9.69 -20.13
CA SER A 169 -6.29 9.83 -20.99
C SER A 169 -7.13 8.56 -20.93
N MET A 170 -8.44 8.74 -20.79
CA MET A 170 -9.48 7.72 -20.94
C MET A 170 -10.29 7.95 -22.23
N GLY A 171 -9.68 8.61 -23.22
CA GLY A 171 -10.29 8.97 -24.51
C GLY A 171 -11.11 10.26 -24.43
N LYS A 172 -12.21 10.27 -23.66
CA LYS A 172 -13.11 11.45 -23.54
C LYS A 172 -12.80 12.34 -22.34
N TYR A 173 -12.01 11.85 -21.39
CA TYR A 173 -11.65 12.55 -20.16
C TYR A 173 -10.30 12.09 -19.65
N PHE A 174 -9.77 12.78 -18.66
CA PHE A 174 -8.52 12.43 -18.00
C PHE A 174 -8.77 12.02 -16.56
N VAL A 175 -7.92 11.16 -16.01
CA VAL A 175 -7.94 10.84 -14.58
C VAL A 175 -6.55 11.00 -13.97
N CYS A 176 -6.52 11.34 -12.68
CA CYS A 176 -5.29 11.43 -11.92
C CYS A 176 -4.77 10.03 -11.57
N LYS A 177 -3.54 9.72 -11.97
CA LYS A 177 -2.86 8.44 -11.68
C LYS A 177 -2.58 8.21 -10.18
N TYR A 178 -2.75 9.24 -9.34
CA TYR A 178 -2.47 9.16 -7.90
C TYR A 178 -3.73 8.91 -7.04
N CYS A 179 -4.82 9.63 -7.31
CA CYS A 179 -6.06 9.47 -6.54
C CYS A 179 -7.19 8.75 -7.29
N GLY A 180 -7.06 8.53 -8.60
CA GLY A 180 -8.08 7.93 -9.45
C GLY A 180 -9.23 8.86 -9.85
N GLY A 181 -9.29 10.08 -9.31
CA GLY A 181 -10.33 11.06 -9.63
C GLY A 181 -10.17 11.67 -11.02
N ARG A 182 -11.29 12.12 -11.61
CA ARG A 182 -11.33 12.82 -12.89
C ARG A 182 -10.53 14.12 -12.83
N TRP A 183 -9.76 14.39 -13.87
CA TRP A 183 -8.88 15.54 -13.97
C TRP A 183 -9.48 16.60 -14.91
N TYR A 184 -9.53 17.85 -14.45
CA TYR A 184 -10.11 18.99 -15.18
C TYR A 184 -9.25 20.26 -15.11
N LYS A 185 -8.01 20.16 -14.60
CA LYS A 185 -7.11 21.31 -14.47
C LYS A 185 -6.24 21.48 -15.70
#